data_AF-A0AAT9J2D7-F1
#
_entry.id   AF-A0AAT9J2D7-F1
#
_cell.length_a   1.000
_cell.length_b   1.000
_cell.length_c   1.000
_cell.angle_alpha   90.00
_cell.angle_beta   90.00
_cell.angle_gamma   90.00
#
_symmetry.space_group_name_H-M   'P 1'
#
loop_
_entity.id
_entity.type
_entity.pdbx_description
1 polymer ?
#
loop_
_entity_poly.entity_id
_entity_poly.type
_entity_poly.pdbx_seq_one_letter_code
_entity_poly.pdbx_strand_id
1 'polypeptide(L)'
;MAFVQLYREDAWYLERTAPWIERVGLQFVKDRLAEPEMRAALVARFLESQAVYQVDPWAEHAPKSEPAKVFSPLADLRDGAIQSLSSSEAVEQNGVPAE
;
A
#
# COMPACT_ATOMS: atom_id res chain seq x y z
N MET A 1 4.96 15.03 12.69
CA MET A 1 6.12 14.15 12.95
C MET A 1 6.36 13.90 14.44
N ALA A 2 6.51 14.92 15.31
CA ALA A 2 6.79 14.73 16.75
C ALA A 2 5.88 13.72 17.49
N PHE A 3 4.56 13.78 17.26
CA PHE A 3 3.60 12.83 17.84
C PHE A 3 3.94 11.36 17.52
N VAL A 4 4.29 11.07 16.27
CA VAL A 4 4.61 9.71 15.82
C VAL A 4 5.86 9.20 16.52
N GLN A 5 6.88 10.05 16.67
CA GLN A 5 8.10 9.68 17.39
C GLN A 5 7.84 9.45 18.88
N LEU A 6 7.06 10.32 19.52
CA LEU A 6 6.67 10.16 20.92
C LEU A 6 5.94 8.83 21.15
N TYR A 7 4.99 8.51 20.26
CA TYR A 7 4.29 7.23 20.29
C TYR A 7 5.24 6.04 20.09
N ARG A 8 6.15 6.11 19.11
CA ARG A 8 7.13 5.03 18.83
C ARG A 8 8.09 4.77 20.00
N GLU A 9 8.40 5.78 20.80
CA GLU A 9 9.30 5.68 21.94
C GLU A 9 8.60 5.22 23.23
N ASP A 10 7.29 5.50 23.40
CA ASP A 10 6.54 5.20 24.63
C ASP A 10 5.67 3.93 24.53
N ALA A 11 5.14 3.62 23.34
CA ALA A 11 4.17 2.56 23.17
C ALA A 11 4.76 1.16 23.36
N TRP A 12 3.94 0.25 23.87
CA TRP A 12 4.32 -1.15 23.99
C TRP A 12 4.21 -1.89 22.64
N TYR A 13 4.88 -3.03 22.56
CA TYR A 13 4.78 -3.89 21.38
C TYR A 13 3.32 -4.27 21.10
N LEU A 14 2.88 -4.07 19.85
CA LEU A 14 1.50 -4.25 19.36
C LEU A 14 0.43 -3.32 19.96
N GLU A 15 0.83 -2.30 20.72
CA GLU A 15 -0.12 -1.32 21.22
C GLU A 15 -0.54 -0.36 20.11
N ARG A 16 -1.84 -0.18 19.89
CA ARG A 16 -2.38 0.78 18.90
C ARG A 16 -2.46 2.17 19.54
N THR A 17 -2.42 3.22 18.70
CA THR A 17 -2.42 4.62 19.17
C THR A 17 -3.63 4.99 20.04
N ALA A 18 -4.82 4.45 19.77
CA ALA A 18 -6.01 4.72 20.59
C ALA A 18 -5.89 4.13 22.01
N PRO A 19 -5.66 2.81 22.20
CA PRO A 19 -5.36 2.22 23.52
C PRO A 19 -4.17 2.87 24.23
N TRP A 20 -3.13 3.26 23.48
CA TRP A 20 -1.99 4.00 24.03
C TRP A 20 -2.41 5.33 24.66
N ILE A 21 -3.20 6.14 23.94
CA ILE A 21 -3.72 7.42 24.45
C ILE A 21 -4.62 7.20 25.66
N GLU A 22 -5.43 6.13 25.68
CA GLU A 22 -6.25 5.75 26.84
C GLU A 22 -5.38 5.43 28.06
N ARG A 23 -4.24 4.76 27.87
CA ARG A 23 -3.29 4.40 28.93
C ARG A 23 -2.52 5.60 29.49
N VAL A 24 -1.90 6.42 28.63
CA VAL A 24 -1.07 7.55 29.07
C VAL A 24 -1.85 8.82 29.36
N GLY A 25 -3.07 8.91 28.81
CA GLY A 25 -3.92 10.10 28.85
C GLY A 25 -3.57 11.12 27.77
N LEU A 26 -4.60 11.74 27.19
CA LEU A 26 -4.42 12.78 26.17
C LEU A 26 -3.62 13.99 26.69
N GLN A 27 -3.76 14.31 27.97
CA GLN A 27 -3.06 15.45 28.56
C GLN A 27 -1.53 15.26 28.54
N PHE A 28 -1.03 14.06 28.84
CA PHE A 28 0.40 13.74 28.74
C PHE A 28 0.97 14.05 27.35
N VAL A 29 0.26 13.63 26.30
CA VAL A 29 0.66 13.89 24.91
C VAL A 29 0.69 15.39 24.62
N LYS A 30 -0.34 16.13 25.06
CA LYS A 30 -0.42 17.58 24.87
C LYS A 30 0.71 18.31 25.58
N ASP A 31 1.01 17.94 26.82
CA ASP A 31 2.08 18.56 27.61
C ASP A 31 3.45 18.33 26.98
N ARG A 32 3.75 17.09 26.58
CA ARG A 32 5.01 16.76 25.89
C ARG A 32 5.17 17.48 24.56
N LEU A 33 4.07 17.69 23.83
CA LEU A 33 4.10 18.37 22.54
C LEU A 33 3.99 19.90 22.65
N ALA A 34 3.58 20.45 23.78
CA ALA A 34 3.51 21.90 24.00
C ALA A 34 4.92 22.51 24.11
N GLU A 35 5.82 21.81 24.80
CA GLU A 35 7.23 22.19 24.98
C GLU A 35 7.99 22.28 23.65
N PRO A 36 8.44 23.47 23.20
CA PRO A 36 9.08 23.65 21.90
C PRO A 36 10.36 22.82 21.72
N GLU A 37 11.21 22.78 22.73
CA GLU A 37 12.48 22.04 22.71
C GLU A 37 12.24 20.53 22.59
N MET A 38 11.30 20.00 23.39
CA MET A 38 10.90 18.60 23.33
C MET A 38 10.36 18.25 21.95
N ARG A 39 9.47 19.10 21.41
CA ARG A 39 8.88 18.90 20.08
C ARG A 39 9.95 18.92 19.00
N ALA A 40 10.92 19.84 19.06
CA ALA A 40 12.03 19.91 18.12
C ALA A 40 12.92 18.66 18.18
N ALA A 41 13.28 18.19 19.39
CA ALA A 41 14.07 16.98 19.58
C ALA A 41 13.38 15.74 19.00
N LEU A 42 12.07 15.58 19.22
CA LEU A 42 11.27 14.49 18.66
C LEU A 42 11.23 14.54 17.12
N VAL A 43 11.10 15.72 16.54
CA VAL A 43 11.16 15.88 15.07
C VAL A 43 12.53 15.50 14.52
N ALA A 44 13.61 15.94 15.17
CA ALA A 44 14.97 15.63 14.73
C ALA A 44 15.23 14.12 14.68
N ARG A 45 14.89 13.38 15.75
CA ARG A 45 15.02 11.92 15.79
C ARG A 45 14.16 11.22 14.74
N PHE A 46 12.94 11.73 14.52
CA PHE A 46 12.09 11.20 13.46
C PHE A 46 12.73 11.38 12.07
N LEU A 47 13.23 12.58 11.75
CA LEU A 47 13.85 12.87 10.45
C LEU A 47 15.10 12.03 10.22
N GLU A 48 15.92 11.83 11.26
CA GLU A 48 17.06 10.93 11.20
C GLU A 48 16.62 9.50 10.83
N SER A 49 15.58 8.97 11.49
CA SER A 49 15.07 7.63 11.17
C SER A 49 14.51 7.51 9.75
N GLN A 50 13.96 8.61 9.21
CA GLN A 50 13.38 8.63 7.87
C GLN A 50 14.40 8.86 6.76
N ALA A 51 15.61 9.34 7.07
CA ALA A 51 16.59 9.76 6.07
C ALA A 51 16.96 8.63 5.09
N VAL A 52 16.98 7.39 5.56
CA VAL A 52 17.34 6.20 4.74
C VAL A 52 16.18 5.61 3.96
N TYR A 53 14.93 5.99 4.27
CA TYR A 53 13.70 5.41 3.67
C TYR A 53 13.02 6.36 2.68
N GLN A 54 13.75 7.34 2.13
CA GLN A 54 13.20 8.30 1.16
C GLN A 54 13.16 7.74 -0.27
N VAL A 55 13.85 6.63 -0.53
CA VAL A 55 13.85 5.95 -1.83
C VAL A 55 12.83 4.82 -1.79
N ASP A 56 11.90 4.82 -2.74
CA ASP A 56 10.94 3.73 -2.89
C ASP A 56 11.68 2.46 -3.34
N PRO A 57 11.74 1.41 -2.51
CA PRO A 57 12.44 0.17 -2.86
C PRO A 57 11.76 -0.59 -4.01
N TRP A 58 10.51 -0.26 -4.34
CA TRP A 58 9.74 -0.91 -5.42
C TRP A 58 9.74 -0.10 -6.71
N ALA A 59 10.36 1.07 -6.75
CA ALA A 59 10.35 1.93 -7.94
C ALA A 59 10.90 1.21 -9.18
N GLU A 60 11.95 0.40 -9.01
CA GLU A 60 12.55 -0.41 -10.07
C GLU A 60 11.65 -1.56 -10.54
N HIS A 61 10.68 -1.98 -9.72
CA HIS A 61 9.74 -3.06 -10.01
C HIS A 61 8.35 -2.53 -10.41
N ALA A 62 8.18 -1.21 -10.50
CA ALA A 62 6.92 -0.59 -10.88
C ALA A 62 6.51 -0.98 -12.32
N PRO A 63 5.21 -0.96 -12.66
CA PRO A 63 4.74 -1.30 -14.00
C PRO A 63 5.47 -0.49 -15.09
N LYS A 64 5.83 -1.13 -16.21
CA LYS A 64 6.63 -0.58 -17.33
C LYS A 64 8.15 -0.54 -17.10
N SER A 65 8.65 -1.05 -15.98
CA SER A 65 10.08 -1.31 -15.78
C SER A 65 10.48 -2.68 -16.34
N GLU A 66 11.77 -2.87 -16.64
CA GLU A 66 12.30 -4.17 -17.09
C GLU A 66 12.13 -5.28 -16.01
N PRO A 67 12.39 -5.02 -14.72
CA PRO A 67 12.16 -6.01 -13.66
C PRO A 67 10.68 -6.41 -13.47
N ALA A 68 9.72 -5.57 -13.87
CA ALA A 68 8.30 -5.90 -13.76
C ALA A 68 7.89 -7.10 -14.63
N LYS A 69 8.67 -7.45 -15.67
CA LYS A 69 8.41 -8.60 -16.55
C LYS A 69 8.42 -9.95 -15.82
N VAL A 70 9.11 -10.04 -14.69
CA VAL A 70 9.10 -11.25 -13.85
C VAL A 70 7.70 -11.54 -13.28
N PHE A 71 6.87 -10.52 -13.14
CA PHE A 71 5.49 -10.63 -12.66
C PHE A 71 4.47 -10.71 -13.80
N SER A 72 4.91 -10.81 -15.06
CA SER A 72 4.01 -10.97 -16.19
C SER A 72 3.26 -12.31 -16.10
N PRO A 73 1.95 -12.34 -16.42
CA PRO A 73 1.21 -13.59 -16.50
C PRO A 73 1.87 -14.57 -17.47
N LEU A 74 1.87 -15.85 -17.13
CA LEU A 74 2.39 -16.91 -18.01
C LEU A 74 1.53 -17.12 -19.25
N ALA A 75 0.23 -16.81 -19.16
CA ALA A 75 -0.72 -16.87 -20.26
C ALA A 75 -1.82 -15.82 -20.06
N ASP A 76 -2.32 -15.27 -21.17
CA ASP A 76 -3.54 -14.47 -21.18
C ASP A 76 -4.73 -15.36 -21.55
N LEU A 77 -5.57 -15.68 -20.56
CA LEU A 77 -6.73 -16.54 -20.77
C LEU A 77 -7.93 -15.81 -21.39
N ARG A 78 -7.83 -14.49 -21.59
CA ARG A 78 -8.88 -13.69 -22.24
C ARG A 78 -8.96 -13.98 -23.74
N ASP A 79 -7.85 -14.36 -24.37
CA ASP A 79 -7.79 -14.67 -25.80
C ASP A 79 -8.56 -15.95 -26.16
N GLY A 80 -8.56 -16.95 -25.27
CA GLY A 80 -9.31 -18.21 -25.47
C GLY A 80 -10.83 -18.05 -25.33
N ALA A 81 -11.28 -17.06 -24.55
CA ALA A 81 -12.70 -16.76 -24.39
C ALA A 81 -13.31 -16.09 -25.64
N ILE A 82 -12.51 -15.36 -26.42
CA ILE A 82 -12.97 -14.71 -27.66
C ILE A 82 -13.13 -15.75 -28.80
N GLN A 83 -12.29 -16.79 -28.84
CA GLN A 83 -12.39 -17.87 -29.84
C GLN A 83 -13.62 -18.77 -29.64
N SER A 84 -14.05 -19.01 -28.40
CA SER A 84 -15.25 -19.81 -28.13
C SER A 84 -16.55 -19.06 -28.47
N LEU A 85 -16.60 -17.75 -28.25
CA LEU A 85 -17.74 -16.90 -28.60
C LEU A 85 -17.91 -16.76 -30.12
N SER A 86 -16.81 -16.57 -30.87
CA SER A 86 -16.84 -16.51 -32.34
C SER A 86 -17.23 -17.85 -33.00
N SER A 87 -16.98 -18.97 -32.33
CA SER A 87 -17.33 -20.31 -32.81
C SER A 87 -18.81 -20.66 -32.57
N SER A 88 -19.46 -20.02 -31.59
CA SER A 88 -20.90 -20.22 -31.30
C SER A 88 -21.81 -19.43 -32.25
N GLU A 89 -21.41 -18.24 -32.71
CA GLU A 89 -22.17 -17.45 -33.70
C GLU A 89 -22.13 -18.04 -35.13
N ALA A 90 -21.10 -18.83 -35.46
CA ALA A 90 -20.97 -19.47 -36.78
C ALA A 90 -21.89 -20.69 -36.98
N VAL A 91 -22.39 -21.30 -35.89
CA VAL A 91 -23.24 -22.50 -35.94
C VAL A 91 -24.73 -22.14 -36.15
N GLU A 92 -25.18 -20.94 -35.76
CA GLU A 92 -26.59 -20.54 -35.93
C GLU A 92 -26.97 -20.14 -37.37
N GLN A 93 -26.02 -19.87 -38.27
CA GLN A 93 -26.33 -19.42 -39.64
C GLN A 93 -26.49 -20.54 -40.69
N ASN A 94 -26.42 -21.83 -40.31
CA ASN A 94 -26.48 -22.96 -41.25
C ASN A 94 -27.67 -23.91 -41.03
N GLY A 95 -28.85 -23.38 -40.71
CA GLY A 95 -30.01 -24.23 -40.45
C GLY A 95 -31.35 -23.69 -40.91
N VAL A 96 -31.60 -23.55 -42.22
CA VAL A 96 -32.90 -23.86 -42.88
C VAL A 96 -32.66 -24.09 -44.39
N PRO A 97 -32.91 -25.30 -44.96
CA PRO A 97 -33.15 -25.44 -46.39
C PRO A 97 -34.62 -25.11 -46.70
N ALA A 98 -34.84 -24.33 -47.75
CA ALA A 98 -36.16 -24.02 -48.27
C ALA A 98 -36.70 -25.21 -49.10
N GLU A 99 -37.83 -25.77 -48.70
CA GLU A 99 -38.91 -26.20 -49.59
C GLU A 99 -40.25 -26.23 -48.84
#